data_AF-A0A3C0ZCP1-F1
#
_entry.id   AF-A0A3C0ZCP1-F1
#
_cell.length_a   1.000
_cell.length_b   1.000
_cell.length_c   1.000
_cell.angle_alpha   90.00
_cell.angle_beta   90.00
_cell.angle_gamma   90.00
#
_symmetry.space_group_name_H-M   'P 1'
#
loop_
_entity.id
_entity.type
_entity.pdbx_description
1 polymer ?
#
loop_
_entity_poly.entity_id
_entity_poly.type
_entity_poly.pdbx_seq_one_letter_code
_entity_poly.pdbx_strand_id
1 'polypeptide(L)'
;VLLILLFSSLLSLRDKTAQIVLNDRYFLGKTTPVSKAFGQGDWQDVKSIDLQKVGGDTMVIVTLGNPPKYKKQLSSLLWKMAYQESTQELCIMYSSSTIDLEPSELYQLFVSYWKGAKVIDQ
;
A
#
# COMPACT_ATOMS: atom_id res chain seq x y z
N VAL A 1 6.97 12.50 10.42
CA VAL A 1 6.02 11.97 11.45
C VAL A 1 5.63 10.55 11.06
N LEU A 2 5.60 9.59 11.98
CA LEU A 2 5.34 8.15 11.71
C LEU A 2 3.96 7.76 12.26
N LEU A 3 3.11 7.13 11.44
CA LEU A 3 1.84 6.53 11.85
C LEU A 3 1.92 5.01 11.68
N ILE A 4 1.49 4.30 12.71
CA ILE A 4 1.47 2.84 12.76
C ILE A 4 0.06 2.39 13.09
N LEU A 5 -0.55 1.60 12.20
CA LEU A 5 -1.86 0.99 12.42
C LEU A 5 -1.69 -0.47 12.87
N LEU A 6 -2.09 -0.76 14.11
CA LEU A 6 -2.00 -2.08 14.74
C LEU A 6 -3.38 -2.73 14.80
N PHE A 7 -3.48 -4.02 14.48
CA PHE A 7 -4.69 -4.80 14.71
C PHE A 7 -4.40 -6.13 15.38
N SER A 8 -5.22 -6.45 16.39
CA SER A 8 -5.26 -7.73 17.09
C SER A 8 -6.50 -8.50 16.66
N SER A 9 -6.39 -9.39 15.68
CA SER A 9 -7.43 -10.39 15.47
C SER A 9 -7.44 -11.34 16.68
N LEU A 10 -8.60 -11.48 17.33
CA LEU A 10 -8.77 -12.23 18.59
C LEU A 10 -8.32 -13.71 18.54
N LEU A 11 -7.99 -14.24 17.35
CA LEU A 11 -7.51 -15.61 17.15
C LEU A 11 -5.99 -15.75 16.99
N SER A 12 -5.22 -14.66 16.85
CA SER A 12 -3.77 -14.76 16.70
C SER A 12 -3.02 -13.87 17.68
N LEU A 13 -2.80 -14.40 18.88
CA LEU A 13 -1.81 -13.90 19.83
C LEU A 13 -0.36 -14.00 19.32
N ARG A 14 -0.13 -14.30 18.03
CA ARG A 14 1.18 -14.70 17.50
C ARG A 14 1.88 -13.65 16.65
N ASP A 15 1.18 -12.66 16.10
CA ASP A 15 1.82 -11.65 15.25
C ASP A 15 1.19 -10.26 15.49
N LYS A 16 1.77 -9.50 16.43
CA LYS A 16 1.39 -8.11 16.75
C LYS A 16 2.02 -7.10 15.78
N THR A 17 2.37 -7.51 14.56
CA THR A 17 3.02 -6.59 13.61
C THR A 17 2.00 -5.69 12.94
N ALA A 18 2.38 -4.44 12.71
CA ALA A 18 1.52 -3.44 12.07
C ALA A 18 1.02 -3.91 10.71
N GLN A 19 -0.27 -3.71 10.44
CA GLN A 19 -0.87 -4.02 9.14
C GLN A 19 -0.49 -2.97 8.11
N ILE A 20 -0.32 -1.73 8.53
CA ILE A 20 0.09 -0.61 7.68
C ILE A 20 1.06 0.30 8.46
N VAL A 21 2.12 0.72 7.79
CA VAL A 21 3.13 1.69 8.28
C VAL A 21 3.25 2.80 7.26
N LEU A 22 3.02 4.04 7.68
CA LEU A 22 3.18 5.24 6.87
C LEU A 22 4.12 6.22 7.59
N ASN A 23 5.18 6.66 6.91
CA ASN A 23 6.03 7.75 7.40
C ASN A 23 6.37 8.72 6.26
N ASP A 24 7.28 9.65 6.50
CA ASP A 24 7.70 10.66 5.52
C ASP A 24 8.50 10.11 4.34
N ARG A 25 9.04 8.89 4.42
CA ARG A 25 9.90 8.29 3.38
C ARG A 25 9.19 7.19 2.59
N TYR A 26 8.44 6.35 3.28
CA TYR A 26 7.90 5.13 2.70
C TYR A 26 6.53 4.75 3.26
N PHE A 27 5.90 3.82 2.55
CA PHE A 27 4.73 3.06 2.99
C PHE A 27 5.01 1.56 2.95
N LEU A 28 4.33 0.82 3.81
CA LEU A 28 4.33 -0.63 3.82
C LEU A 28 2.95 -1.09 4.30
N GLY A 29 2.43 -2.16 3.72
CA GLY A 29 1.20 -2.77 4.22
C GLY A 29 1.11 -4.26 3.95
N LYS A 30 0.27 -4.94 4.73
CA LYS A 30 0.11 -6.41 4.75
C LYS A 30 -1.34 -6.86 4.59
N THR A 31 -2.21 -5.94 4.17
CA THR A 31 -3.67 -6.11 4.11
C THR A 31 -4.14 -6.97 2.93
N THR A 32 -3.26 -7.27 1.97
CA THR A 32 -3.51 -8.16 0.83
C THR A 32 -2.27 -9.04 0.58
N PRO A 33 -2.40 -10.20 -0.10
CA PRO A 33 -1.23 -11.02 -0.44
C PRO A 33 -0.18 -10.26 -1.26
N VAL A 34 -0.61 -9.40 -2.18
CA VAL A 34 0.28 -8.58 -3.01
C VAL A 34 0.98 -7.52 -2.17
N SER A 35 0.26 -6.72 -1.37
CA SER A 35 0.87 -5.69 -0.52
C SER A 35 1.86 -6.28 0.48
N LYS A 36 1.50 -7.41 1.11
CA LYS A 36 2.38 -8.13 2.04
C LYS A 36 3.69 -8.58 1.38
N ALA A 37 3.63 -9.10 0.16
CA ALA A 37 4.81 -9.56 -0.57
C ALA A 37 5.63 -8.40 -1.15
N PHE A 38 4.96 -7.34 -1.59
CA PHE A 38 5.58 -6.12 -2.08
C PHE A 38 6.48 -5.50 -0.99
N GLY A 39 5.96 -5.39 0.24
CA GLY A 39 6.73 -4.80 1.33
C GLY A 39 6.77 -3.28 1.23
N GLN A 40 7.97 -2.71 1.22
CA GLN A 40 8.16 -1.26 1.26
C GLN A 40 8.09 -0.63 -0.14
N GLY A 41 7.25 0.39 -0.28
CA GLY A 41 7.23 1.33 -1.41
C GLY A 41 7.65 2.72 -0.98
N ASP A 42 8.36 3.43 -1.85
CA ASP A 42 8.83 4.78 -1.56
C ASP A 42 7.88 5.82 -2.18
N TRP A 43 7.57 6.88 -1.41
CA TRP A 43 6.60 7.90 -1.84
C TRP A 43 7.02 8.63 -3.12
N GLN A 44 8.32 8.78 -3.34
CA GLN A 44 8.90 9.41 -4.54
C GLN A 44 8.51 8.69 -5.84
N ASP A 45 8.23 7.38 -5.78
CA ASP A 45 7.89 6.60 -6.98
C ASP A 45 6.36 6.56 -7.22
N VAL A 46 5.55 7.11 -6.30
CA VAL A 46 4.08 7.10 -6.41
C VAL A 46 3.62 8.13 -7.44
N LYS A 47 2.83 7.67 -8.40
CA LYS A 47 2.19 8.46 -9.46
C LYS A 47 0.76 8.87 -9.10
N SER A 48 -0.03 7.95 -8.56
CA SER A 48 -1.41 8.19 -8.13
C SER A 48 -1.77 7.34 -6.91
N ILE A 49 -2.79 7.81 -6.19
CA ILE A 49 -3.45 7.07 -5.13
C ILE A 49 -4.95 7.21 -5.39
N ASP A 50 -5.64 6.08 -5.51
CA ASP A 50 -7.03 6.01 -5.94
C ASP A 50 -7.84 5.08 -5.03
N LEU A 51 -9.15 5.29 -4.99
CA LEU A 51 -10.11 4.36 -4.38
C LEU A 51 -10.84 3.60 -5.48
N GLN A 52 -10.82 2.27 -5.41
CA GLN A 52 -11.51 1.44 -6.36
C GLN A 52 -12.29 0.31 -5.67
N LYS A 53 -13.53 0.10 -6.12
CA LYS A 53 -14.31 -1.07 -5.74
C LYS A 53 -13.79 -2.30 -6.48
N VAL A 54 -13.36 -3.31 -5.75
CA VAL A 54 -12.85 -4.58 -6.28
C VAL A 54 -13.70 -5.71 -5.67
N GLY A 55 -14.64 -6.23 -6.46
CA GLY A 55 -15.62 -7.19 -5.97
C GLY A 55 -16.54 -6.58 -4.90
N GLY A 56 -16.56 -7.19 -3.72
CA GLY A 56 -17.32 -6.70 -2.56
C GLY A 56 -16.57 -5.71 -1.67
N ASP A 57 -15.29 -5.45 -1.94
CA ASP A 57 -14.42 -4.61 -1.12
C ASP A 57 -14.09 -3.29 -1.83
N THR A 58 -13.75 -2.26 -1.06
CA THR A 58 -13.23 -0.99 -1.61
C THR A 58 -11.78 -0.84 -1.17
N MET A 59 -10.87 -0.79 -2.13
CA MET A 59 -9.44 -0.80 -1.89
C MET A 59 -8.79 0.54 -2.23
N VAL A 60 -7.74 0.87 -1.49
CA VAL A 60 -6.80 1.92 -1.85
C VAL A 60 -5.78 1.33 -2.81
N ILE A 61 -5.61 1.95 -3.97
CA ILE A 61 -4.64 1.56 -4.99
C ILE A 61 -3.54 2.60 -5.02
N VAL A 62 -2.30 2.15 -4.81
CA VAL A 62 -1.11 2.98 -4.95
C VAL A 62 -0.39 2.59 -6.25
N THR A 63 -0.32 3.52 -7.19
CA THR A 63 0.28 3.33 -8.51
C THR A 63 1.71 3.87 -8.52
N LEU A 64 2.68 3.02 -8.88
CA LEU A 64 4.11 3.33 -8.88
C LEU A 64 4.66 3.43 -10.31
N GLY A 65 5.46 4.47 -10.55
CA GLY A 65 6.06 4.80 -11.84
C GLY A 65 7.45 4.21 -12.10
N ASN A 66 8.04 3.52 -11.11
CA ASN A 66 9.36 2.89 -11.23
C ASN A 66 9.34 1.37 -10.95
N PRO A 67 8.54 0.56 -11.69
CA PRO A 67 8.43 -0.87 -11.44
C PRO A 67 9.76 -1.65 -11.39
N PRO A 68 10.80 -1.37 -12.22
CA PRO A 68 12.05 -2.13 -12.18
C PRO A 68 12.72 -2.17 -10.80
N LYS A 69 12.59 -1.11 -9.99
CA LYS A 69 13.09 -1.03 -8.61
C LYS A 69 12.49 -2.12 -7.71
N TYR A 70 11.23 -2.48 -7.94
CA TYR A 70 10.44 -3.35 -7.08
C TYR A 70 10.37 -4.81 -7.58
N LYS A 71 10.93 -5.11 -8.76
CA LYS A 71 10.77 -6.40 -9.45
C LYS A 71 11.20 -7.63 -8.63
N LYS A 72 12.18 -7.47 -7.75
CA LYS A 72 12.67 -8.58 -6.89
C LYS A 72 11.80 -8.84 -5.65
N GLN A 73 10.90 -7.92 -5.29
CA GLN A 73 10.04 -8.06 -4.12
C GLN A 73 8.86 -9.00 -4.38
N LEU A 74 8.40 -9.07 -5.64
CA LEU A 74 7.27 -9.90 -6.03
C LEU A 74 7.73 -11.17 -6.75
N SER A 75 7.08 -12.29 -6.43
CA SER A 75 7.18 -13.50 -7.26
C SER A 75 6.59 -13.23 -8.65
N SER A 76 6.94 -14.06 -9.65
CA SER A 76 6.42 -13.93 -11.02
C SER A 76 4.88 -13.88 -11.07
N LEU A 77 4.20 -14.65 -10.21
CA LEU A 77 2.74 -14.65 -10.14
C LEU A 77 2.20 -13.31 -9.61
N LEU A 78 2.73 -12.83 -8.48
CA LEU A 78 2.26 -11.58 -7.86
C LEU A 78 2.64 -10.36 -8.71
N TRP A 79 3.77 -10.44 -9.41
CA TRP A 79 4.18 -9.43 -10.38
C TRP A 79 3.12 -9.27 -11.48
N LYS A 80 2.63 -10.38 -12.07
CA LYS A 80 1.58 -10.32 -13.10
C LYS A 80 0.25 -9.74 -12.58
N MET A 81 -0.02 -9.86 -11.28
CA MET A 81 -1.22 -9.27 -10.68
C MET A 81 -1.08 -7.77 -10.43
N ALA A 82 0.14 -7.31 -10.11
CA ALA A 82 0.41 -5.93 -9.75
C ALA A 82 0.84 -5.05 -10.94
N TYR A 83 1.55 -5.62 -11.91
CA TYR A 83 2.14 -4.89 -13.03
C TYR A 83 1.16 -4.72 -14.18
N GLN A 84 0.93 -3.47 -14.58
CA GLN A 84 0.12 -3.12 -15.74
C GLN A 84 1.03 -2.89 -16.95
N GLU A 85 0.98 -3.80 -17.92
CA GLU A 85 1.86 -3.74 -19.10
C GLU A 85 1.60 -2.52 -19.99
N SER A 86 0.34 -2.08 -20.12
CA SER A 86 -0.07 -0.98 -20.99
C SER A 86 0.48 0.38 -20.53
N THR A 87 0.56 0.60 -19.21
CA THR A 87 1.04 1.85 -18.63
C THR A 87 2.47 1.76 -18.10
N GLN A 88 3.02 0.53 -18.03
CA GLN A 88 4.29 0.22 -17.39
C GLN A 88 4.33 0.68 -15.92
N GLU A 89 3.26 0.39 -15.18
CA GLU A 89 3.08 0.81 -13.79
C GLU A 89 2.87 -0.39 -12.88
N LEU A 90 3.19 -0.19 -11.60
CA LEU A 90 2.97 -1.20 -10.57
C LEU A 90 1.87 -0.72 -9.60
N CYS A 91 0.78 -1.46 -9.53
CA CYS A 91 -0.40 -1.14 -8.74
C CYS A 91 -0.46 -2.03 -7.51
N ILE A 92 -0.31 -1.43 -6.33
CA ILE A 92 -0.37 -2.15 -5.05
C ILE A 92 -1.66 -1.80 -4.35
N MET A 93 -2.48 -2.83 -4.10
CA MET A 93 -3.80 -2.69 -3.49
C MET A 93 -3.75 -2.95 -1.98
N TYR A 94 -4.38 -2.06 -1.23
CA TYR A 94 -4.54 -2.14 0.22
C TYR A 94 -6.02 -2.19 0.57
N SER A 95 -6.39 -3.19 1.35
CA SER A 95 -7.78 -3.41 1.78
C SER A 95 -7.96 -2.86 3.18
N SER A 96 -9.01 -2.08 3.39
CA SER A 96 -9.36 -1.68 4.75
C SER A 96 -10.07 -2.80 5.51
N SER A 97 -10.60 -3.86 4.88
CA SER A 97 -11.35 -4.93 5.57
C SER A 97 -10.58 -5.69 6.65
N THR A 98 -9.25 -5.59 6.64
CA THR A 98 -8.35 -6.24 7.60
C THR A 98 -7.90 -5.31 8.74
N ILE A 99 -8.38 -4.06 8.73
CA ILE A 99 -8.09 -3.01 9.68
C ILE A 99 -9.41 -2.31 10.05
N ASP A 100 -9.61 -1.94 11.31
CA ASP A 100 -10.83 -1.22 11.76
C ASP A 100 -10.78 0.25 11.33
N LEU A 101 -10.85 0.48 10.01
CA LEU A 101 -10.85 1.79 9.35
C LEU A 101 -11.78 1.73 8.13
N GLU A 102 -12.50 2.83 7.88
CA GLU A 102 -13.26 2.97 6.65
C GLU A 102 -12.32 3.12 5.43
N PRO A 103 -12.69 2.61 4.24
CA PRO A 103 -11.84 2.74 3.04
C PRO A 103 -11.45 4.19 2.71
N SER A 104 -12.39 5.14 2.92
CA SER A 104 -12.18 6.57 2.71
C SER A 104 -11.17 7.18 3.67
N GLU A 105 -11.15 6.74 4.93
CA GLU A 105 -10.19 7.18 5.94
C GLU A 105 -8.79 6.65 5.60
N LEU A 106 -8.70 5.38 5.22
CA LEU A 106 -7.43 4.79 4.79
C LEU A 106 -6.86 5.54 3.58
N TYR A 107 -7.70 5.85 2.60
CA TYR A 107 -7.32 6.64 1.44
C TYR A 107 -6.78 8.02 1.82
N GLN A 108 -7.49 8.74 2.68
CA GLN A 108 -7.07 10.07 3.12
C GLN A 108 -5.71 10.02 3.85
N LEU A 109 -5.45 8.98 4.64
CA LEU A 109 -4.15 8.77 5.27
C LEU A 109 -3.03 8.60 4.24
N PHE A 110 -3.21 7.71 3.27
CA PHE A 110 -2.23 7.51 2.19
C PHE A 110 -1.96 8.79 1.41
N VAL A 111 -3.01 9.54 1.05
CA VAL A 111 -2.88 10.81 0.32
C VAL A 111 -2.17 11.88 1.15
N SER A 112 -2.48 11.99 2.44
CA SER A 112 -1.86 12.97 3.34
C SER A 112 -0.35 12.74 3.44
N TYR A 113 0.06 11.49 3.63
CA TYR A 113 1.48 11.12 3.69
C TYR A 113 2.22 11.34 2.38
N TRP A 114 1.62 10.94 1.26
CA TRP A 114 2.22 11.16 -0.06
C TRP A 114 2.39 12.65 -0.39
N LYS A 115 1.40 13.48 -0.07
CA LYS A 115 1.51 14.94 -0.22
C LYS A 115 2.59 15.52 0.68
N GLY A 116 2.68 15.06 1.93
CA GLY A 116 3.72 15.48 2.87
C GLY A 116 5.13 15.16 2.37
N ALA A 117 5.35 13.96 1.81
CA ALA A 117 6.63 13.56 1.23
C ALA A 117 7.06 14.48 0.07
N LYS A 118 6.13 14.84 -0.83
CA LYS A 118 6.42 15.75 -1.95
C LYS A 118 6.84 17.15 -1.52
N VAL A 119 6.42 17.61 -0.34
CA VAL A 119 6.81 18.94 0.18
C VAL A 119 8.23 18.92 0.74
N ILE A 120 8.69 17.76 1.24
CA ILE A 120 10.05 17.61 1.81
C ILE A 120 11.11 17.50 0.72
N ASP A 121 10.75 16.95 -0.44
CA ASP A 121 11.65 16.78 -1.60
C ASP A 121 11.80 18.05 -2.48
N GLN A 122 11.19 19.19 -2.09
CA GLN A 122 11.31 20.49 -2.77
C GLN A 122 12.20 21.46 -1.97
#